data_AF-A0A1Q7BMN5-F1
#
_entry.id   AF-A0A1Q7BMN5-F1
#
_cell.length_a   1.000
_cell.length_b   1.000
_cell.length_c   1.000
_cell.angle_alpha   90.00
_cell.angle_beta   90.00
_cell.angle_gamma   90.00
#
_symmetry.space_group_name_H-M   'P 1'
#
loop_
_entity.id
_entity.type
_entity.pdbx_description
1 polymer ?
#
loop_
_entity_poly.entity_id
_entity_poly.type
_entity_poly.pdbx_seq_one_letter_code
_entity_poly.pdbx_strand_id
1 'polypeptide(L)'
;MRTFRSRPDTVVLSLGFIVVALLVAPCRPGYAQQQVATRFQYAAKTLCTLAGDVGFGDAFAPGRYRTVINIHNPTERKIEIARKFALAIQPGEAAGEFSITPYKSLTLEPDQAVVFNCFDISSFYCPIRGVCVHFTAIDGFLVVNSPVELDVVAVYTAHPKGGEVSTLDTQAVAGRRMPKTIVIRPEAPLAQPEKRIEMEPFKAVKP
;
A
#
# COMPACT_ATOMS: atom_id res chain seq x y z
N MET A 1 6.47 -45.36 76.58
CA MET A 1 6.67 -46.81 76.32
C MET A 1 5.74 -47.24 75.17
N ARG A 2 5.97 -48.40 74.55
CA ARG A 2 5.40 -48.83 73.25
C ARG A 2 3.85 -48.91 73.14
N THR A 3 3.35 -48.66 71.91
CA THR A 3 2.19 -49.32 71.24
C THR A 3 0.77 -49.08 71.82
N PHE A 4 -0.37 -49.31 71.12
CA PHE A 4 -0.66 -49.92 69.81
C PHE A 4 -1.95 -49.33 69.15
N ARG A 5 -1.90 -49.07 67.85
CA ARG A 5 -2.92 -49.35 66.80
C ARG A 5 -4.40 -49.59 67.21
N SER A 6 -5.34 -48.75 66.72
CA SER A 6 -6.54 -49.19 65.96
C SER A 6 -7.34 -48.02 65.33
N ARG A 7 -7.73 -48.18 64.07
CA ARG A 7 -8.87 -47.55 63.35
C ARG A 7 -9.82 -48.74 63.00
N PRO A 8 -11.14 -48.59 62.70
CA PRO A 8 -11.78 -47.44 62.04
C PRO A 8 -13.22 -47.17 62.58
N ASP A 9 -14.20 -46.51 61.95
CA ASP A 9 -14.28 -45.59 60.79
C ASP A 9 -15.52 -44.67 60.93
N THR A 10 -15.64 -43.60 60.12
CA THR A 10 -16.92 -43.16 59.51
C THR A 10 -16.70 -42.06 58.47
N VAL A 11 -17.30 -42.25 57.30
CA VAL A 11 -17.19 -41.35 56.13
C VAL A 11 -18.28 -40.28 56.19
N VAL A 12 -17.93 -39.02 55.91
CA VAL A 12 -18.88 -37.99 55.48
C VAL A 12 -18.43 -37.46 54.12
N LEU A 13 -19.21 -37.73 53.06
CA LEU A 13 -18.96 -37.19 51.73
C LEU A 13 -19.37 -35.72 51.68
N SER A 14 -18.42 -34.84 51.39
CA SER A 14 -18.70 -33.46 50.96
C SER A 14 -18.49 -33.35 49.45
N LEU A 15 -19.56 -33.09 48.70
CA LEU A 15 -19.47 -32.87 47.24
C LEU A 15 -18.71 -31.58 46.93
N GLY A 16 -17.50 -31.70 46.39
CA GLY A 16 -16.80 -30.59 45.76
C GLY A 16 -17.26 -30.40 44.32
N PHE A 17 -18.06 -29.37 44.04
CA PHE A 17 -18.34 -28.92 42.67
C PHE A 17 -17.09 -28.25 42.09
N ILE A 18 -16.29 -29.01 41.33
CA ILE A 18 -15.19 -28.45 40.54
C ILE A 18 -15.78 -27.82 39.27
N VAL A 19 -15.92 -26.50 39.28
CA VAL A 19 -16.24 -25.73 38.08
C VAL A 19 -14.98 -25.66 37.21
N VAL A 20 -14.90 -26.55 36.22
CA VAL A 20 -13.85 -26.50 35.19
C VAL A 20 -14.15 -25.35 34.25
N ALA A 21 -13.61 -24.17 34.55
CA ALA A 21 -13.63 -23.02 33.65
C ALA A 21 -12.74 -23.32 32.43
N LEU A 22 -13.34 -23.84 31.36
CA LEU A 22 -12.72 -23.95 30.04
C LEU A 22 -12.38 -22.56 29.53
N LEU A 23 -11.12 -22.15 29.71
CA LEU A 23 -10.55 -20.94 29.13
C LEU A 23 -10.43 -21.12 27.61
N VAL A 24 -11.53 -20.88 26.90
CA VAL A 24 -11.53 -20.71 25.44
C VAL A 24 -10.82 -19.39 25.15
N ALA A 25 -9.49 -19.46 25.06
CA ALA A 25 -8.69 -18.34 24.60
C ALA A 25 -9.16 -17.95 23.19
N PRO A 26 -9.66 -16.72 22.96
CA PRO A 26 -10.13 -16.33 21.65
C PRO A 26 -8.95 -16.32 20.69
N CYS A 27 -8.93 -17.30 19.77
CA CYS A 27 -7.94 -17.37 18.71
C CYS A 27 -8.18 -16.16 17.79
N ARG A 28 -7.50 -15.05 18.08
CA ARG A 28 -7.53 -13.87 17.22
C ARG A 28 -7.03 -14.32 15.84
N PRO A 29 -7.78 -14.12 14.74
CA PRO A 29 -7.32 -14.51 13.42
C PRO A 29 -6.06 -13.71 13.10
N GLY A 30 -4.92 -14.38 13.21
CA GLY A 30 -3.64 -13.84 12.79
C GLY A 30 -3.66 -13.75 11.28
N TYR A 31 -3.90 -12.55 10.74
CA TYR A 31 -3.74 -12.30 9.31
C TYR A 31 -2.33 -12.68 8.89
N ALA A 32 -2.21 -13.79 8.14
CA ALA A 32 -0.92 -14.26 7.64
C ALA A 32 -0.30 -13.17 6.77
N GLN A 33 0.88 -12.69 7.16
CA GLN A 33 1.58 -11.68 6.38
C GLN A 33 2.25 -12.34 5.18
N GLN A 34 1.74 -12.04 3.98
CA GLN A 34 2.33 -12.49 2.73
C GLN A 34 3.69 -11.81 2.52
N GLN A 35 4.68 -12.57 2.04
CA GLN A 35 6.02 -12.07 1.79
C GLN A 35 6.41 -12.29 0.34
N VAL A 36 6.89 -11.23 -0.32
CA VAL A 36 7.34 -11.27 -1.72
C VAL A 36 8.85 -11.05 -1.76
N ALA A 37 9.59 -12.07 -2.20
CA ALA A 37 11.02 -11.97 -2.44
C ALA A 37 11.27 -11.32 -3.81
N THR A 38 11.99 -10.20 -3.84
CA THR A 38 12.20 -9.38 -5.04
C THR A 38 13.69 -9.15 -5.27
N ARG A 39 14.07 -8.94 -6.54
CA ARG A 39 15.45 -8.71 -7.00
C ARG A 39 15.62 -7.35 -7.69
N PHE A 40 14.55 -6.84 -8.29
CA PHE A 40 14.55 -5.60 -9.06
C PHE A 40 13.59 -4.59 -8.44
N GLN A 41 13.92 -3.31 -8.57
CA GLN A 41 13.05 -2.20 -8.24
C GLN A 41 12.98 -1.21 -9.40
N TYR A 42 11.77 -0.74 -9.70
CA TYR A 42 11.44 0.31 -10.65
C TYR A 42 10.84 1.49 -9.88
N ALA A 43 11.08 2.70 -10.33
CA ALA A 43 10.52 3.92 -9.76
C ALA A 43 10.03 4.81 -10.91
N ALA A 44 8.80 4.58 -11.35
CA ALA A 44 8.18 5.37 -12.40
C ALA A 44 7.70 6.70 -11.78
N LYS A 45 8.09 7.84 -12.35
CA LYS A 45 7.58 9.15 -11.95
C LYS A 45 6.07 9.18 -12.21
N THR A 46 5.34 9.95 -11.43
CA THR A 46 3.91 10.14 -11.61
C THR A 46 3.56 11.59 -11.35
N LEU A 47 2.86 12.19 -12.30
CA LEU A 47 2.29 13.52 -12.21
C LEU A 47 0.85 13.47 -12.70
N CYS A 48 -0.10 13.78 -11.82
CA CYS A 48 -1.52 13.57 -12.05
C CYS A 48 -2.38 14.68 -11.45
N THR A 49 -3.12 15.42 -12.28
CA THR A 49 -4.24 16.28 -11.83
C THR A 49 -5.52 15.45 -11.82
N LEU A 50 -6.14 15.29 -10.65
CA LEU A 50 -7.35 14.49 -10.45
C LEU A 50 -8.62 15.36 -10.42
N ALA A 51 -8.54 16.56 -9.84
CA ALA A 51 -9.61 17.55 -9.81
C ALA A 51 -9.11 18.92 -10.27
N GLY A 52 -9.82 19.56 -11.21
CA GLY A 52 -9.49 20.89 -11.73
C GLY A 52 -8.21 20.98 -12.58
N ASP A 53 -7.78 22.22 -12.82
CA ASP A 53 -6.58 22.57 -13.62
C ASP A 53 -5.47 23.19 -12.73
N VAL A 54 -5.55 22.96 -11.42
CA VAL A 54 -4.68 23.53 -10.37
C VAL A 54 -4.23 22.40 -9.46
N GLY A 55 -3.03 21.88 -9.72
CA GLY A 55 -2.48 20.74 -8.98
C GLY A 55 -1.19 21.00 -8.22
N PHE A 56 -0.34 21.92 -8.68
CA PHE A 56 1.08 21.89 -8.31
C PHE A 56 1.72 23.26 -8.00
N GLY A 57 0.91 24.30 -7.75
CA GLY A 57 1.42 25.64 -7.46
C GLY A 57 2.28 26.21 -8.60
N ASP A 58 3.49 26.63 -8.25
CA ASP A 58 4.54 27.17 -9.13
C ASP A 58 5.49 26.09 -9.68
N ALA A 59 5.42 24.84 -9.19
CA ALA A 59 6.34 23.78 -9.57
C ALA A 59 6.15 23.28 -11.03
N PHE A 60 4.97 23.52 -11.62
CA PHE A 60 4.63 23.14 -12.99
C PHE A 60 3.74 24.22 -13.64
N ALA A 61 3.78 24.30 -14.98
CA ALA A 61 2.92 25.21 -15.72
C ALA A 61 1.41 24.90 -15.51
N PRO A 62 0.50 25.89 -15.62
CA PRO A 62 -0.94 25.62 -15.49
C PRO A 62 -1.49 24.69 -16.57
N GLY A 63 -2.00 23.52 -16.16
CA GLY A 63 -2.53 22.52 -17.07
C GLY A 63 -3.04 21.26 -16.37
N ARG A 64 -3.60 20.33 -17.16
CA ARG A 64 -3.97 18.99 -16.75
C ARG A 64 -2.84 18.03 -17.08
N TYR A 65 -2.36 17.33 -16.06
CA TYR A 65 -1.30 16.34 -16.17
C TYR A 65 -1.87 14.95 -15.99
N ARG A 66 -1.53 14.02 -16.90
CA ARG A 66 -1.93 12.62 -16.81
C ARG A 66 -0.74 11.72 -17.08
N THR A 67 -0.50 10.80 -16.15
CA THR A 67 0.47 9.71 -16.29
C THR A 67 -0.27 8.41 -16.52
N VAL A 68 0.26 7.58 -17.43
CA VAL A 68 -0.10 6.17 -17.61
C VAL A 68 1.19 5.36 -17.50
N ILE A 69 1.19 4.28 -16.71
CA ILE A 69 2.35 3.41 -16.54
C ILE A 69 1.97 2.00 -16.95
N ASN A 70 2.59 1.49 -18.01
CA ASN A 70 2.48 0.10 -18.41
C ASN A 70 3.58 -0.72 -17.73
N ILE A 71 3.21 -1.88 -17.20
CA ILE A 71 4.11 -2.86 -16.60
C ILE A 71 3.84 -4.20 -17.26
N HIS A 72 4.83 -4.77 -17.90
CA HIS A 72 4.76 -6.04 -18.62
C HIS A 72 5.66 -7.09 -17.95
N ASN A 73 5.19 -8.34 -17.90
CA ASN A 73 5.97 -9.50 -17.51
C ASN A 73 6.48 -10.26 -18.76
N PRO A 74 7.68 -9.93 -19.29
CA PRO A 74 8.23 -10.59 -20.48
C PRO A 74 8.72 -12.02 -20.24
N THR A 75 8.28 -12.68 -19.16
CA THR A 75 8.71 -14.03 -18.80
C THR A 75 7.58 -15.04 -18.98
N GLU A 76 7.93 -16.26 -19.38
CA GLU A 76 6.98 -17.38 -19.57
C GLU A 76 6.40 -17.93 -18.26
N ARG A 77 6.54 -17.21 -17.14
CA ARG A 77 6.09 -17.66 -15.82
C ARG A 77 5.27 -16.60 -15.09
N LYS A 78 4.29 -17.09 -14.33
CA LYS A 78 3.54 -16.32 -13.35
C LYS A 78 4.48 -15.76 -12.27
N ILE A 79 4.32 -14.49 -11.94
CA ILE A 79 5.09 -13.79 -10.91
C ILE A 79 4.18 -13.01 -9.98
N GLU A 80 4.63 -12.79 -8.74
CA GLU A 80 4.05 -11.80 -7.84
C GLU A 80 5.00 -10.60 -7.72
N ILE A 81 4.45 -9.40 -7.89
CA ILE A 81 5.15 -8.12 -7.72
C ILE A 81 4.56 -7.38 -6.51
N ALA A 82 5.42 -6.62 -5.82
CA ALA A 82 5.01 -5.75 -4.71
C ALA A 82 5.13 -4.29 -5.14
N ARG A 83 4.06 -3.52 -5.01
CA ARG A 83 3.98 -2.12 -5.48
C ARG A 83 3.49 -1.19 -4.37
N LYS A 84 4.00 0.04 -4.33
CA LYS A 84 3.53 1.11 -3.43
C LYS A 84 3.69 2.47 -4.10
N PHE A 85 3.03 3.50 -3.57
CA PHE A 85 3.30 4.87 -3.94
C PHE A 85 4.20 5.57 -2.90
N ALA A 86 5.08 6.43 -3.37
CA ALA A 86 5.86 7.37 -2.57
C ALA A 86 5.55 8.79 -3.04
N LEU A 87 4.85 9.55 -2.19
CA LEU A 87 4.46 10.93 -2.45
C LEU A 87 5.71 11.83 -2.43
N ALA A 88 5.79 12.78 -3.37
CA ALA A 88 6.74 13.87 -3.25
C ALA A 88 6.27 14.85 -2.16
N ILE A 89 7.16 15.27 -1.27
CA ILE A 89 6.93 16.29 -0.24
C ILE A 89 7.97 17.39 -0.39
N GLN A 90 7.71 18.62 0.07
CA GLN A 90 8.66 19.71 -0.10
C GLN A 90 9.92 19.49 0.78
N PRO A 91 11.11 19.95 0.34
CA PRO A 91 12.32 19.90 1.16
C PRO A 91 12.11 20.61 2.51
N GLY A 92 12.34 19.90 3.61
CA GLY A 92 12.14 20.41 4.97
C GLY A 92 10.75 20.13 5.56
N GLU A 93 9.78 19.65 4.78
CA GLU A 93 8.53 19.13 5.34
C GLU A 93 8.74 17.76 6.02
N ALA A 94 8.03 17.53 7.13
CA ALA A 94 8.01 16.24 7.78
C ALA A 94 7.17 15.24 6.98
N ALA A 95 7.68 14.03 6.79
CA ALA A 95 6.91 12.94 6.16
C ALA A 95 5.69 12.57 7.02
N GLY A 96 4.50 12.94 6.54
CA GLY A 96 3.22 12.60 7.17
C GLY A 96 2.85 11.13 6.97
N GLU A 97 1.78 10.71 7.66
CA GLU A 97 1.29 9.33 7.66
C GLU A 97 1.03 8.75 6.25
N PHE A 98 0.64 9.61 5.30
CA PHE A 98 0.32 9.24 3.92
C PHE A 98 1.47 9.51 2.93
N SER A 99 2.66 9.93 3.37
CA SER A 99 3.78 10.18 2.44
C SER A 99 4.28 8.93 1.72
N ILE A 100 4.08 7.74 2.30
CA ILE A 100 4.46 6.45 1.71
C ILE A 100 3.34 5.44 1.99
N THR A 101 2.75 4.88 0.93
CA THR A 101 1.66 3.90 1.10
C THR A 101 2.21 2.53 1.52
N PRO A 102 1.39 1.67 2.14
CA PRO A 102 1.69 0.24 2.25
C PRO A 102 1.98 -0.38 0.87
N TYR A 103 2.73 -1.49 0.86
CA TYR A 103 2.84 -2.31 -0.34
C TYR A 103 1.55 -3.10 -0.55
N LYS A 104 0.99 -3.01 -1.76
CA LYS A 104 -0.05 -3.89 -2.28
C LYS A 104 0.63 -4.91 -3.21
N SER A 105 0.24 -6.18 -3.17
CA SER A 105 0.68 -7.16 -4.15
C SER A 105 -0.09 -7.03 -5.47
N LEU A 106 0.48 -7.57 -6.53
CA LEU A 106 -0.21 -7.87 -7.78
C LEU A 106 0.46 -9.09 -8.41
N THR A 107 -0.36 -9.99 -8.91
CA THR A 107 0.09 -11.15 -9.69
C THR A 107 0.05 -10.80 -11.17
N LEU A 108 1.11 -11.13 -11.90
CA LEU A 108 1.16 -11.08 -13.35
C LEU A 108 1.33 -12.50 -13.89
N GLU A 109 0.44 -12.92 -14.79
CA GLU A 109 0.58 -14.14 -15.56
C GLU A 109 1.72 -14.02 -16.59
N PRO A 110 2.16 -15.12 -17.24
CA PRO A 110 3.11 -15.05 -18.37
C PRO A 110 2.65 -14.07 -19.44
N ASP A 111 3.58 -13.27 -19.98
CA ASP A 111 3.34 -12.25 -21.04
C ASP A 111 2.26 -11.20 -20.69
N GLN A 112 1.83 -11.13 -19.42
CA GLN A 112 0.76 -10.22 -19.02
C GLN A 112 1.29 -8.79 -18.84
N ALA A 113 0.62 -7.85 -19.50
CA ALA A 113 0.73 -6.42 -19.22
C ALA A 113 -0.43 -5.92 -18.34
N VAL A 114 -0.12 -4.96 -17.47
CA VAL A 114 -1.09 -4.16 -16.71
C VAL A 114 -0.82 -2.68 -16.89
N VAL A 115 -1.83 -1.87 -16.61
CA VAL A 115 -1.77 -0.41 -16.71
C VAL A 115 -2.11 0.24 -15.38
N PHE A 116 -1.41 1.32 -15.05
CA PHE A 116 -1.70 2.21 -13.93
C PHE A 116 -1.90 3.62 -14.46
N ASN A 117 -3.15 4.10 -14.46
CA ASN A 117 -3.49 5.48 -14.71
C ASN A 117 -3.59 6.27 -13.39
N CYS A 118 -3.79 7.58 -13.48
CA CYS A 118 -3.89 8.47 -12.31
C CYS A 118 -4.93 8.04 -11.24
N PHE A 119 -6.07 7.48 -11.64
CA PHE A 119 -7.09 7.00 -10.71
C PHE A 119 -6.65 5.69 -10.03
N ASP A 120 -6.05 4.76 -10.76
CA ASP A 120 -5.48 3.54 -10.17
C ASP A 120 -4.37 3.88 -9.16
N ILE A 121 -3.58 4.91 -9.45
CA ILE A 121 -2.54 5.41 -8.54
C ILE A 121 -3.17 6.06 -7.30
N SER A 122 -4.23 6.86 -7.47
CA SER A 122 -4.98 7.41 -6.33
C SER A 122 -5.57 6.33 -5.43
N SER A 123 -5.93 5.15 -5.96
CA SER A 123 -6.46 4.02 -5.18
C SER A 123 -5.47 3.41 -4.17
N PHE A 124 -4.17 3.69 -4.27
CA PHE A 124 -3.22 3.32 -3.21
C PHE A 124 -3.52 4.00 -1.87
N TYR A 125 -4.28 5.10 -1.90
CA TYR A 125 -4.65 5.92 -0.75
C TYR A 125 -6.03 5.58 -0.14
N CYS A 126 -6.65 4.49 -0.60
CA CYS A 126 -7.96 4.05 -0.13
C CYS A 126 -8.03 2.51 -0.05
N PRO A 127 -8.34 1.91 1.12
CA PRO A 127 -8.30 2.47 2.47
C PRO A 127 -6.93 2.30 3.14
N ILE A 128 -6.23 3.39 3.46
CA ILE A 128 -5.07 3.32 4.37
C ILE A 128 -5.59 3.41 5.81
N ARG A 129 -5.49 2.31 6.56
CA ARG A 129 -5.95 2.22 7.98
C ARG A 129 -7.41 2.62 8.19
N GLY A 130 -8.28 2.37 7.20
CA GLY A 130 -9.70 2.74 7.24
C GLY A 130 -10.01 4.19 6.82
N VAL A 131 -9.01 4.94 6.35
CA VAL A 131 -9.15 6.30 5.81
C VAL A 131 -8.94 6.25 4.30
N CYS A 132 -9.79 6.97 3.55
CA CYS A 132 -9.57 7.21 2.13
C CYS A 132 -9.17 8.68 1.92
N VAL A 133 -7.97 8.86 1.37
CA VAL A 133 -7.40 10.19 1.13
C VAL A 133 -7.56 10.54 -0.35
N HIS A 134 -8.33 11.58 -0.61
CA HIS A 134 -8.52 12.14 -1.95
C HIS A 134 -7.54 13.28 -2.17
N PHE A 135 -7.02 13.36 -3.39
CA PHE A 135 -6.04 14.34 -3.81
C PHE A 135 -6.62 15.15 -4.95
N THR A 136 -6.45 16.47 -4.93
CA THR A 136 -6.69 17.31 -6.12
C THR A 136 -5.64 17.04 -7.19
N ALA A 137 -4.40 16.77 -6.77
CA ALA A 137 -3.32 16.27 -7.61
C ALA A 137 -2.32 15.38 -6.84
N ILE A 138 -1.58 14.56 -7.57
CA ILE A 138 -0.56 13.64 -7.04
C ILE A 138 0.75 13.88 -7.80
N ASP A 139 1.82 14.16 -7.06
CA ASP A 139 3.19 14.04 -7.54
C ASP A 139 3.96 13.00 -6.71
N GLY A 140 4.78 12.18 -7.36
CA GLY A 140 5.56 11.17 -6.67
C GLY A 140 6.05 10.04 -7.57
N PHE A 141 6.19 8.85 -6.99
CA PHE A 141 6.69 7.67 -7.70
C PHE A 141 5.85 6.43 -7.40
N LEU A 142 5.41 5.74 -8.46
CA LEU A 142 4.98 4.36 -8.36
C LEU A 142 6.24 3.48 -8.25
N VAL A 143 6.46 2.92 -7.06
CA VAL A 143 7.59 2.03 -6.77
C VAL A 143 7.14 0.59 -6.93
N VAL A 144 7.76 -0.12 -7.86
CA VAL A 144 7.43 -1.53 -8.17
C VAL A 144 8.64 -2.39 -7.87
N ASN A 145 8.43 -3.50 -7.17
CA ASN A 145 9.45 -4.47 -6.81
C ASN A 145 9.09 -5.84 -7.37
N SER A 146 10.03 -6.49 -8.06
CA SER A 146 9.80 -7.72 -8.83
C SER A 146 10.87 -8.78 -8.59
N PRO A 147 10.54 -10.08 -8.61
CA PRO A 147 11.52 -11.18 -8.62
C PRO A 147 12.31 -11.29 -9.93
N VAL A 148 11.81 -10.69 -11.03
CA VAL A 148 12.38 -10.73 -12.39
C VAL A 148 12.50 -9.33 -12.99
N GLU A 149 13.19 -9.21 -14.12
CA GLU A 149 13.14 -7.99 -14.94
C GLU A 149 11.76 -7.90 -15.62
N LEU A 150 11.24 -6.69 -15.66
CA LEU A 150 9.96 -6.27 -16.26
C LEU A 150 10.24 -5.17 -17.27
N ASP A 151 9.40 -5.08 -18.30
CA ASP A 151 9.34 -3.88 -19.12
C ASP A 151 8.40 -2.89 -18.45
N VAL A 152 8.90 -1.69 -18.16
CA VAL A 152 8.12 -0.63 -17.53
C VAL A 152 8.24 0.62 -18.38
N VAL A 153 7.11 1.11 -18.88
CA VAL A 153 7.04 2.32 -19.71
C VAL A 153 6.02 3.27 -19.09
N ALA A 154 6.43 4.51 -18.87
CA ALA A 154 5.55 5.59 -18.48
C ALA A 154 5.26 6.49 -19.69
N VAL A 155 4.00 6.87 -19.87
CA VAL A 155 3.53 7.87 -20.82
C VAL A 155 3.02 9.06 -20.03
N TYR A 156 3.58 10.24 -20.30
CA TYR A 156 3.19 11.49 -19.69
C TYR A 156 2.49 12.35 -20.73
N THR A 157 1.37 12.96 -20.34
CA THR A 157 0.66 13.92 -21.18
C THR A 157 0.33 15.17 -20.38
N ALA A 158 0.46 16.33 -21.03
CA ALA A 158 -0.01 17.60 -20.51
C ALA A 158 -0.96 18.26 -21.51
N HIS A 159 -2.10 18.73 -21.00
CA HIS A 159 -3.05 19.57 -21.73
C HIS A 159 -3.08 20.95 -21.07
N PRO A 160 -3.00 22.06 -21.81
CA PRO A 160 -2.90 23.38 -21.20
C PRO A 160 -4.27 23.84 -20.69
N LYS A 161 -4.29 24.83 -19.81
CA LYS A 161 -5.54 25.47 -19.38
C LYS A 161 -6.15 26.39 -20.46
N GLY A 162 -5.36 26.79 -21.45
CA GLY A 162 -5.76 27.53 -22.65
C GLY A 162 -4.60 27.66 -23.64
N GLY A 163 -4.91 27.91 -24.93
CA GLY A 163 -3.93 27.86 -26.02
C GLY A 163 -3.65 26.44 -26.54
N GLU A 164 -2.82 26.32 -27.58
CA GLU A 164 -2.47 25.05 -28.22
C GLU A 164 -1.05 24.58 -27.82
N VAL A 165 -0.94 23.76 -26.79
CA VAL A 165 0.26 22.93 -26.53
C VAL A 165 -0.17 21.62 -25.84
N SER A 166 -0.47 20.58 -26.60
CA SER A 166 -0.50 19.21 -26.07
C SER A 166 0.91 18.63 -26.11
N THR A 167 1.41 18.11 -24.98
CA THR A 167 2.65 17.33 -24.98
C THR A 167 2.37 15.86 -24.69
N LEU A 168 3.20 15.00 -25.29
CA LEU A 168 3.30 13.58 -24.99
C LEU A 168 4.79 13.25 -24.87
N ASP A 169 5.15 12.59 -23.78
CA ASP A 169 6.48 12.02 -23.55
C ASP A 169 6.36 10.55 -23.17
N THR A 170 7.36 9.75 -23.52
CA THR A 170 7.41 8.31 -23.24
C THR A 170 8.76 7.93 -22.65
N GLN A 171 8.76 7.40 -21.43
CA GLN A 171 9.94 7.03 -20.70
C GLN A 171 9.98 5.52 -20.43
N ALA A 172 11.00 4.84 -20.96
CA ALA A 172 11.39 3.52 -20.47
C ALA A 172 12.00 3.67 -19.06
N VAL A 173 11.40 3.02 -18.06
CA VAL A 173 11.82 3.10 -16.66
C VAL A 173 12.79 1.96 -16.38
N ALA A 174 14.08 2.26 -16.28
CA ALA A 174 15.12 1.27 -16.02
C ALA A 174 14.97 0.64 -14.62
N GLY A 175 15.04 -0.69 -14.55
CA GLY A 175 15.07 -1.44 -13.30
C GLY A 175 16.45 -1.38 -12.64
N ARG A 176 16.50 -1.19 -11.32
CA ARG A 176 17.73 -1.34 -10.51
C ARG A 176 17.72 -2.66 -9.74
N ARG A 177 18.84 -3.37 -9.74
CA ARG A 177 19.05 -4.55 -8.89
C ARG A 177 19.07 -4.12 -7.42
N MET A 178 18.04 -4.52 -6.68
CA MET A 178 17.85 -4.14 -5.28
C MET A 178 17.10 -5.26 -4.51
N PRO A 179 17.79 -6.36 -4.15
CA PRO A 179 17.16 -7.51 -3.51
C PRO A 179 16.50 -7.16 -2.17
N LYS A 180 15.22 -7.53 -2.00
CA LYS A 180 14.41 -7.28 -0.80
C LYS A 180 13.35 -8.35 -0.60
N THR A 181 13.14 -8.77 0.65
CA THR A 181 11.91 -9.42 1.08
C THR A 181 10.93 -8.34 1.52
N ILE A 182 9.77 -8.27 0.86
CA ILE A 182 8.74 -7.26 1.13
C ILE A 182 7.57 -7.93 1.82
N VAL A 183 7.20 -7.40 2.98
CA VAL A 183 6.03 -7.86 3.75
C VAL A 183 4.79 -7.10 3.26
N ILE A 184 3.88 -7.82 2.62
CA ILE A 184 2.54 -7.34 2.27
C ILE A 184 1.69 -7.43 3.54
N ARG A 185 1.19 -6.29 4.00
CA ARG A 185 0.26 -6.24 5.12
C ARG A 185 -1.15 -6.25 4.51
N PRO A 186 -1.99 -7.27 4.78
CA PRO A 186 -3.37 -7.25 4.31
C PRO A 186 -4.09 -6.01 4.86
N GLU A 187 -4.89 -5.37 4.02
CA GLU A 187 -5.75 -4.26 4.44
C GLU A 187 -6.73 -4.78 5.50
N ALA A 188 -6.71 -4.14 6.68
CA ALA A 188 -7.63 -4.49 7.76
C ALA A 188 -9.07 -4.20 7.28
N PRO A 189 -10.05 -5.09 7.55
CA PRO A 189 -11.44 -4.83 7.23
C PRO A 189 -11.89 -3.50 7.82
N LEU A 190 -12.70 -2.74 7.06
CA LEU A 190 -13.26 -1.46 7.49
C LEU A 190 -14.15 -1.69 8.73
N ALA A 191 -13.61 -1.41 9.91
CA ALA A 191 -14.31 -1.60 11.18
C ALA A 191 -15.34 -0.49 11.48
N GLN A 192 -15.27 0.63 10.76
CA GLN A 192 -16.07 1.85 10.95
C GLN A 192 -16.27 2.55 9.60
N PRO A 193 -17.32 3.40 9.45
CA PRO A 193 -17.59 4.12 8.20
C PRO A 193 -16.41 5.00 7.76
N GLU A 194 -16.25 5.08 6.43
CA GLU A 194 -15.15 5.76 5.72
C GLU A 194 -14.96 7.21 6.18
N LYS A 195 -13.84 7.49 6.86
CA LYS A 195 -13.42 8.87 7.10
C LYS A 195 -12.69 9.38 5.87
N ARG A 196 -13.29 10.35 5.19
CA ARG A 196 -12.72 11.02 4.03
C ARG A 196 -11.81 12.17 4.44
N ILE A 197 -10.63 12.26 3.83
CA ILE A 197 -9.72 13.41 3.95
C ILE A 197 -9.38 13.90 2.54
N GLU A 198 -9.50 15.19 2.30
CA GLU A 198 -9.01 15.84 1.09
C GLU A 198 -7.65 16.48 1.39
N MET A 199 -6.66 16.28 0.52
CA MET A 199 -5.34 16.91 0.65
C MET A 199 -5.01 17.68 -0.63
N GLU A 200 -4.69 18.96 -0.46
CA GLU A 200 -4.00 19.74 -1.48
C GLU A 200 -2.49 19.47 -1.37
N PRO A 201 -1.84 18.98 -2.43
CA PRO A 201 -0.46 18.47 -2.35
C PRO A 201 0.62 19.57 -2.25
N PHE A 202 0.30 20.83 -2.56
CA PHE A 202 1.25 21.96 -2.49
C PHE A 202 0.55 23.16 -1.88
N LYS A 203 1.12 23.73 -0.80
CA LYS A 203 0.75 25.09 -0.38
C LYS A 203 1.18 26.04 -1.48
N ALA A 204 0.27 26.91 -1.94
CA ALA A 204 0.64 28.00 -2.83
C ALA A 204 1.73 28.85 -2.18
N VAL A 205 2.89 28.96 -2.84
CA VAL A 205 3.92 29.94 -2.48
C VAL A 205 3.29 31.31 -2.66
N LYS A 206 3.13 32.06 -1.57
CA LYS A 206 2.71 33.45 -1.66
C LYS A 206 3.87 34.27 -2.25
N PRO A 207 3.59 35.17 -3.21
CA PRO A 207 4.59 36.10 -3.72
C PRO A 207 5.03 37.11 -2.65
#